data_AF-A0A371NQD7-F1
#
_entry.id   AF-A0A371NQD7-F1
#
_cell.length_a   1.000
_cell.length_b   1.000
_cell.length_c   1.000
_cell.angle_alpha   90.00
_cell.angle_beta   90.00
_cell.angle_gamma   90.00
#
_symmetry.space_group_name_H-M   'P 1'
#
loop_
_entity.id
_entity.type
_entity.pdbx_description
1 polymer ?
#
loop_
_entity_poly.entity_id
_entity_poly.type
_entity_poly.pdbx_seq_one_letter_code
_entity_poly.pdbx_strand_id
1 'polypeptide(L)'
;MSAAWTSNVGDGIALAAAPLLIASMTSSPILVASGAMLQFLPWLLFGLYAGAIADRVERRMLVMLSNGIRAVVVLALVIFLITGTANVWIVLAVSFLYGTAEVFADTTSSTLLPMMVKPADLGIGNARLQAGFLVANQLAGPPLGAFLFAIGSFWPFVLQVLCVSVAVLLVSRIARQPIPAREGTDAGKTHIRHDIAEGIRWTWHNKPVRTLIIVILVFNITWAAPWGVLVLYATEHLGMGPVGYGALTTASALGGLLATGSFGWLERHVSFATLMRVCLTLEVLMHLAMALTTTGWVALVILFVFGAYAFVWGTISTTVRQRLVPHELQGRVGSVNMVGVFGGMVLGQALGGVIAQFWGLTAPWWFAFAGAAITLLLMWRSIGHVAAAPPAIGAETASED
;
A
#
# COMPACT_ATOMS: atom_id res chain seq x y z
N MET A 1 10.06 17.96 -5.96
CA MET A 1 10.81 16.83 -5.37
C MET A 1 11.00 16.98 -3.87
N SER A 2 11.64 18.04 -3.37
CA SER A 2 11.87 18.23 -1.92
C SER A 2 10.59 18.19 -1.07
N ALA A 3 9.48 18.76 -1.57
CA ALA A 3 8.19 18.69 -0.90
C ALA A 3 7.68 17.25 -0.70
N ALA A 4 7.76 16.42 -1.75
CA ALA A 4 7.32 15.03 -1.69
C ALA A 4 8.17 14.20 -0.73
N TRP A 5 9.50 14.40 -0.74
CA TRP A 5 10.41 13.71 0.17
C TRP A 5 10.13 14.11 1.63
N THR A 6 9.92 15.39 1.90
CA THR A 6 9.62 15.87 3.26
C THR A 6 8.29 15.30 3.76
N SER A 7 7.23 15.30 2.93
CA SER A 7 5.95 14.67 3.29
C SER A 7 6.14 13.18 3.57
N ASN A 8 6.82 12.46 2.68
CA ASN A 8 7.02 11.02 2.80
C ASN A 8 7.76 10.63 4.10
N VAL A 9 8.68 11.47 4.60
CA VAL A 9 9.34 11.27 5.90
C VAL A 9 8.31 11.32 7.03
N GLY A 10 7.49 12.39 7.06
CA GLY A 10 6.43 12.52 8.06
C GLY A 10 5.43 11.37 8.01
N ASP A 11 5.10 10.92 6.81
CA ASP A 11 4.15 9.83 6.57
C ASP A 11 4.68 8.49 7.07
N GLY A 12 5.96 8.19 6.83
CA GLY A 12 6.60 6.97 7.31
C GLY A 12 6.73 6.92 8.83
N ILE A 13 7.01 8.06 9.46
CA ILE A 13 7.05 8.21 10.93
C ILE A 13 5.67 7.87 11.51
N ALA A 14 4.60 8.39 10.92
CA ALA A 14 3.24 8.15 11.35
C ALA A 14 2.76 6.73 11.12
N LEU A 15 3.21 6.10 10.03
CA LEU A 15 2.84 4.73 9.66
C LEU A 15 3.22 3.71 10.74
N ALA A 16 4.36 3.89 11.42
CA ALA A 16 4.72 3.07 12.57
C ALA A 16 4.11 3.55 13.89
N ALA A 17 3.99 4.87 14.08
CA ALA A 17 3.50 5.44 15.33
C ALA A 17 1.99 5.25 15.55
N ALA A 18 1.17 5.24 14.49
CA ALA A 18 -0.29 5.12 14.63
C ALA A 18 -0.73 3.76 15.20
N PRO A 19 -0.23 2.60 14.73
CA PRO A 19 -0.54 1.31 15.37
C PRO A 19 -0.05 1.24 16.82
N LEU A 20 1.13 1.81 17.12
CA LEU A 20 1.66 1.89 18.48
C LEU A 20 0.78 2.75 19.40
N LEU A 21 0.25 3.86 18.90
CA LEU A 21 -0.65 4.72 19.65
C LEU A 21 -1.93 3.98 20.02
N ILE A 22 -2.54 3.29 19.05
CA ILE A 22 -3.76 2.52 19.31
C ILE A 22 -3.47 1.39 20.31
N ALA A 23 -2.40 0.62 20.11
CA ALA A 23 -2.00 -0.45 21.01
C ALA A 23 -1.68 0.04 22.43
N SER A 24 -1.19 1.28 22.59
CA SER A 24 -0.96 1.89 23.91
C SER A 24 -2.24 2.29 24.64
N MET A 25 -3.36 2.45 23.91
CA MET A 25 -4.66 2.85 24.44
C MET A 25 -5.62 1.67 24.63
N THR A 26 -5.37 0.53 23.96
CA THR A 26 -6.24 -0.65 24.03
C THR A 26 -5.48 -1.94 23.74
N SER A 27 -5.83 -3.00 24.46
CA SER A 27 -5.37 -4.36 24.19
C SER A 27 -6.30 -5.13 23.26
N SER A 28 -7.38 -4.51 22.74
CA SER A 28 -8.30 -5.19 21.82
C SER A 28 -7.69 -5.29 20.41
N PRO A 29 -7.44 -6.50 19.88
CA PRO A 29 -6.90 -6.66 18.53
C PRO A 29 -7.83 -6.13 17.43
N ILE A 30 -9.14 -6.12 17.66
CA ILE A 30 -10.13 -5.57 16.72
C ILE A 30 -9.89 -4.06 16.53
N LEU A 31 -9.70 -3.31 17.62
CA LEU A 31 -9.50 -1.87 17.55
C LEU A 31 -8.15 -1.51 16.93
N VAL A 32 -7.09 -2.26 17.26
CA VAL A 32 -5.77 -2.09 16.65
C VAL A 32 -5.82 -2.33 15.15
N ALA A 33 -6.38 -3.46 14.72
CA ALA A 33 -6.51 -3.78 13.30
C ALA A 33 -7.45 -2.81 12.56
N SER A 34 -8.46 -2.27 13.26
CA SER A 34 -9.35 -1.23 12.71
C SER A 34 -8.59 0.05 12.35
N GLY A 35 -7.51 0.39 13.07
CA GLY A 35 -6.66 1.53 12.73
C GLY A 35 -6.04 1.40 11.34
N ALA A 36 -5.38 0.27 11.09
CA ALA A 36 -4.81 -0.05 9.77
C ALA A 36 -5.90 -0.18 8.70
N MET A 37 -7.03 -0.82 9.04
CA MET A 37 -8.18 -0.94 8.13
C MET A 37 -8.72 0.43 7.69
N LEU A 38 -8.92 1.35 8.63
CA LEU A 38 -9.44 2.69 8.36
C LEU A 38 -8.46 3.57 7.58
N GLN A 39 -7.17 3.25 7.58
CA GLN A 39 -6.19 3.92 6.74
C GLN A 39 -6.32 3.51 5.26
N PHE A 40 -6.60 2.22 4.99
CA PHE A 40 -6.75 1.70 3.62
C PHE A 40 -8.17 1.79 3.07
N LEU A 41 -9.19 1.84 3.93
CA LEU A 41 -10.59 1.94 3.53
C LEU A 41 -10.89 3.13 2.60
N PRO A 42 -10.34 4.34 2.83
CA PRO A 42 -10.53 5.47 1.92
C PRO A 42 -10.07 5.22 0.49
N TRP A 43 -9.00 4.45 0.27
CA TRP A 43 -8.56 4.10 -1.09
C TRP A 43 -9.62 3.31 -1.85
N LEU A 44 -10.30 2.39 -1.15
CA LEU A 44 -11.39 1.59 -1.70
C LEU A 44 -12.63 2.44 -2.00
N LEU A 45 -12.97 3.38 -1.11
CA LEU A 45 -14.19 4.21 -1.21
C LEU A 45 -14.02 5.38 -2.19
N PHE A 46 -12.86 6.02 -2.17
CA PHE A 46 -12.63 7.33 -2.80
C PHE A 46 -11.55 7.30 -3.89
N GLY A 47 -10.77 6.23 -4.06
CA GLY A 47 -9.67 6.18 -5.04
C GLY A 47 -10.11 6.53 -6.47
N LEU A 48 -11.24 6.00 -6.93
CA LEU A 48 -11.78 6.31 -8.25
C LEU A 48 -12.31 7.75 -8.36
N TYR A 49 -12.92 8.24 -7.28
CA TYR A 49 -13.42 9.62 -7.23
C TYR A 49 -12.28 10.64 -7.18
N ALA A 50 -11.18 10.31 -6.50
CA ALA A 50 -9.99 11.14 -6.41
C ALA A 50 -9.37 11.39 -7.79
N GLY A 51 -9.27 10.36 -8.64
CA GLY A 51 -8.80 10.52 -10.02
C GLY A 51 -9.71 11.44 -10.84
N ALA A 52 -11.02 11.18 -10.81
CA ALA A 52 -11.99 11.98 -11.54
C ALA A 52 -12.03 13.46 -11.10
N ILE A 53 -11.76 13.75 -9.83
CA ILE A 53 -11.66 15.12 -9.31
C ILE A 53 -10.32 15.75 -9.70
N ALA A 54 -9.21 15.01 -9.59
CA ALA A 54 -7.87 15.47 -9.95
C ALA A 54 -7.75 15.92 -11.42
N ASP A 55 -8.60 15.40 -12.30
CA ASP A 55 -8.67 15.81 -13.70
C ASP A 55 -9.55 17.07 -13.93
N ARG A 56 -10.36 17.48 -12.95
CA ARG A 56 -11.31 18.61 -13.07
C ARG A 56 -10.86 19.88 -12.35
N VAL A 57 -9.93 19.77 -11.42
CA VAL A 57 -9.48 20.91 -10.60
C VAL A 57 -7.98 21.16 -10.79
N GLU A 58 -7.52 22.34 -10.39
CA GLU A 58 -6.07 22.62 -10.37
C GLU A 58 -5.36 21.62 -9.44
N ARG A 59 -4.55 20.73 -10.03
CA ARG A 59 -3.84 19.65 -9.34
C ARG A 59 -2.98 20.15 -8.19
N ARG A 60 -2.33 21.30 -8.37
CA ARG A 60 -1.56 21.97 -7.31
C ARG A 60 -2.43 22.33 -6.11
N MET A 61 -3.59 22.93 -6.35
CA MET A 61 -4.52 23.33 -5.29
C MET A 61 -5.03 22.11 -4.51
N LEU A 62 -5.36 21.03 -5.22
CA LEU A 62 -5.81 19.79 -4.59
C LEU A 62 -4.71 19.18 -3.70
N VAL A 63 -3.46 19.09 -4.18
CA VAL A 63 -2.34 18.62 -3.35
C VAL A 63 -2.09 19.52 -2.14
N MET A 64 -2.21 20.84 -2.28
CA MET A 64 -2.08 21.76 -1.15
C MET A 64 -3.22 21.57 -0.13
N LEU A 65 -4.46 21.44 -0.60
CA LEU A 65 -5.62 21.26 0.26
C LEU A 65 -5.56 19.92 1.01
N SER A 66 -5.24 18.83 0.31
CA SER A 66 -5.09 17.51 0.92
C SER A 66 -4.00 17.49 1.99
N ASN A 67 -2.81 18.04 1.70
CA ASN A 67 -1.74 18.12 2.69
C ASN A 67 -2.09 19.09 3.85
N GLY A 68 -2.82 20.17 3.57
CA GLY A 68 -3.36 21.05 4.61
C GLY A 68 -4.33 20.33 5.55
N ILE A 69 -5.26 19.55 5.00
CA ILE A 69 -6.19 18.72 5.78
C ILE A 69 -5.42 17.71 6.63
N ARG A 70 -4.42 17.02 6.06
CA ARG A 70 -3.55 16.09 6.81
C ARG A 70 -2.87 16.78 7.98
N ALA A 71 -2.28 17.96 7.77
CA ALA A 71 -1.64 18.72 8.84
C ALA A 71 -2.63 19.11 9.95
N VAL A 72 -3.83 19.59 9.59
CA VAL A 72 -4.86 19.98 10.57
C VAL A 72 -5.37 18.78 11.37
N VAL A 73 -5.64 17.66 10.71
CA VAL A 73 -6.14 16.43 11.34
C VAL A 73 -5.11 15.86 12.32
N VAL A 74 -3.84 15.80 11.93
CA VAL A 74 -2.75 15.31 12.82
C VAL A 74 -2.47 16.33 13.93
N LEU A 75 -2.53 17.63 13.66
CA LEU A 75 -2.38 18.66 14.70
C LEU A 75 -3.50 18.55 15.76
N ALA A 76 -4.74 18.31 15.34
CA ALA A 76 -5.84 18.08 16.26
C ALA A 76 -5.57 16.84 17.15
N LEU A 77 -5.06 15.75 16.57
CA LEU A 77 -4.63 14.58 17.34
C LEU A 77 -3.55 14.92 18.37
N VAL A 78 -2.52 15.68 17.97
CA VAL A 78 -1.46 16.14 18.88
C VAL A 78 -2.04 16.94 20.05
N ILE A 79 -2.98 17.85 19.80
CA ILE A 79 -3.65 18.62 20.85
C ILE A 79 -4.36 17.67 21.83
N PHE A 80 -5.14 16.72 21.34
CA PHE A 80 -5.82 15.73 22.20
C PHE A 80 -4.84 14.88 23.03
N LEU A 81 -3.68 14.53 22.47
CA LEU A 81 -2.64 13.79 23.18
C LEU A 81 -2.01 14.62 24.30
N ILE A 82 -1.72 15.90 24.04
CA ILE A 82 -1.14 16.82 25.04
C ILE A 82 -2.14 17.15 26.15
N THR A 83 -3.42 17.32 25.81
CA THR A 83 -4.48 17.59 26.80
C THR A 83 -4.92 16.36 27.57
N GLY A 84 -4.42 15.16 27.23
CA GLY A 84 -4.78 13.90 27.89
C GLY A 84 -6.22 13.45 27.63
N THR A 85 -6.90 14.02 26.64
CA THR A 85 -8.29 13.71 26.28
C THR A 85 -8.40 12.78 25.07
N ALA A 86 -7.26 12.37 24.51
CA ALA A 86 -7.21 11.40 23.43
C ALA A 86 -7.77 10.04 23.85
N ASN A 87 -8.61 9.46 23.01
CA ASN A 87 -9.13 8.11 23.15
C ASN A 87 -9.01 7.38 21.81
N VAL A 88 -9.16 6.05 21.85
CA VAL A 88 -9.01 5.19 20.67
C VAL A 88 -9.91 5.61 19.50
N TRP A 89 -11.14 6.06 19.77
CA TRP A 89 -12.10 6.47 18.73
C TRP A 89 -11.64 7.73 17.99
N ILE A 90 -11.00 8.67 18.69
CA ILE A 90 -10.38 9.85 18.08
C ILE A 90 -9.26 9.41 17.13
N VAL A 91 -8.40 8.47 17.55
CA VAL A 91 -7.30 7.96 16.73
C VAL A 91 -7.82 7.24 15.47
N LEU A 92 -8.89 6.45 15.61
CA LEU A 92 -9.54 5.78 14.48
C LEU A 92 -10.17 6.79 13.50
N ALA A 93 -10.87 7.81 14.01
CA ALA A 93 -11.42 8.88 13.17
C ALA A 93 -10.32 9.66 12.44
N VAL A 94 -9.23 9.98 13.13
CA VAL A 94 -8.05 10.62 12.55
C VAL A 94 -7.42 9.75 11.46
N SER A 95 -7.29 8.43 11.69
CA SER A 95 -6.73 7.49 10.70
C SER A 95 -7.56 7.47 9.41
N PHE A 96 -8.89 7.49 9.53
CA PHE A 96 -9.80 7.54 8.38
C PHE A 96 -9.73 8.87 7.62
N LEU A 97 -9.77 10.01 8.34
CA LEU A 97 -9.69 11.34 7.74
C LEU A 97 -8.34 11.58 7.06
N TYR A 98 -7.27 11.14 7.71
CA TYR A 98 -5.92 11.21 7.18
C TYR A 98 -5.78 10.36 5.92
N GLY A 99 -6.19 9.09 5.98
CA GLY A 99 -6.18 8.18 4.82
C GLY A 99 -7.00 8.76 3.67
N THR A 100 -8.15 9.38 3.94
CA THR A 100 -8.97 10.05 2.91
C THR A 100 -8.18 11.15 2.21
N ALA A 101 -7.56 12.05 2.96
CA ALA A 101 -6.76 13.12 2.37
C ALA A 101 -5.52 12.59 1.62
N GLU A 102 -4.91 11.50 2.09
CA GLU A 102 -3.80 10.81 1.45
C GLU A 102 -4.16 10.28 0.05
N VAL A 103 -5.34 9.63 -0.12
CA VAL A 103 -5.81 9.18 -1.44
C VAL A 103 -5.79 10.31 -2.47
N PHE A 104 -6.31 11.48 -2.10
CA PHE A 104 -6.36 12.66 -2.97
C PHE A 104 -4.96 13.22 -3.24
N ALA A 105 -4.10 13.27 -2.21
CA ALA A 105 -2.73 13.76 -2.34
C ALA A 105 -1.91 12.89 -3.30
N ASP A 106 -1.96 11.57 -3.15
CA ASP A 106 -1.16 10.62 -3.93
C ASP A 106 -1.61 10.55 -5.38
N THR A 107 -2.93 10.39 -5.58
CA THR A 107 -3.53 10.35 -6.92
C THR A 107 -3.15 11.60 -7.72
N THR A 108 -3.20 12.77 -7.08
CA THR A 108 -2.91 14.04 -7.75
C THR A 108 -1.40 14.30 -7.88
N SER A 109 -0.58 13.86 -6.93
CA SER A 109 0.87 14.03 -6.99
C SER A 109 1.51 13.25 -8.13
N SER A 110 1.00 12.05 -8.42
CA SER A 110 1.48 11.23 -9.54
C SER A 110 1.28 11.89 -10.92
N THR A 111 0.25 12.74 -11.05
CA THR A 111 -0.07 13.45 -12.29
C THR A 111 0.58 14.83 -12.41
N LEU A 112 1.17 15.36 -11.34
CA LEU A 112 1.91 16.62 -11.35
C LEU A 112 3.32 16.48 -11.92
N LEU A 113 4.02 15.37 -11.65
CA LEU A 113 5.40 15.19 -12.11
C LEU A 113 5.51 15.34 -13.64
N PRO A 114 4.64 14.71 -14.46
CA PRO A 114 4.71 14.86 -15.91
C PRO A 114 4.54 16.28 -16.45
N MET A 115 3.91 17.17 -15.69
CA MET A 115 3.72 18.57 -16.07
C MET A 115 4.93 19.45 -15.70
N MET A 116 5.79 18.99 -14.80
CA MET A 116 6.89 19.79 -14.23
C MET A 116 8.25 19.48 -14.83
N VAL A 117 8.40 18.35 -15.52
CA VAL A 117 9.68 17.91 -16.10
C VAL A 117 9.53 17.67 -17.59
N LYS A 118 10.63 17.79 -18.33
CA LYS A 118 10.64 17.46 -19.76
C LYS A 118 10.37 15.96 -19.95
N PRO A 119 9.75 15.54 -21.06
CA PRO A 119 9.50 14.12 -21.35
C PRO A 119 10.72 13.21 -21.18
N ALA A 120 11.89 13.68 -21.59
CA ALA A 120 13.16 12.94 -21.46
C ALA A 120 13.59 12.71 -20.00
N ASP A 121 13.19 13.59 -19.08
CA ASP A 121 13.56 13.54 -17.65
C ASP A 121 12.51 12.79 -16.80
N LEU A 122 11.38 12.35 -17.39
CA LEU A 122 10.29 11.70 -16.67
C LEU A 122 10.73 10.43 -15.94
N GLY A 123 11.55 9.61 -16.59
CA GLY A 123 12.07 8.38 -15.97
C GLY A 123 12.91 8.67 -14.73
N ILE A 124 13.83 9.64 -14.83
CA ILE A 124 14.69 10.07 -13.71
C ILE A 124 13.84 10.70 -12.61
N GLY A 125 12.85 11.53 -12.96
CA GLY A 125 11.92 12.14 -12.01
C GLY A 125 11.14 11.10 -11.22
N ASN A 126 10.57 10.10 -11.91
CA ASN A 126 9.82 9.02 -11.28
C ASN A 126 10.72 8.17 -10.38
N ALA A 127 11.91 7.81 -10.85
CA ALA A 127 12.89 7.07 -10.05
C ALA A 127 13.24 7.80 -8.75
N ARG A 128 13.42 9.13 -8.80
CA ARG A 128 13.70 9.96 -7.61
C ARG A 128 12.51 10.07 -6.66
N LEU A 129 11.28 10.16 -7.18
CA LEU A 129 10.09 10.16 -6.32
C LEU A 129 9.91 8.81 -5.61
N GLN A 130 10.07 7.70 -6.35
CA GLN A 130 10.01 6.36 -5.79
C GLN A 130 11.12 6.09 -4.78
N ALA A 131 12.35 6.52 -5.06
CA ALA A 131 13.44 6.45 -4.09
C ALA A 131 13.12 7.22 -2.81
N GLY A 132 12.56 8.43 -2.94
CA GLY A 132 12.09 9.22 -1.81
C GLY A 132 11.01 8.49 -1.00
N PHE A 133 10.01 7.90 -1.65
CA PHE A 133 8.99 7.09 -0.99
C PHE A 133 9.61 5.90 -0.25
N LEU A 134 10.44 5.09 -0.90
CA LEU A 134 11.04 3.91 -0.28
C LEU A 134 11.96 4.26 0.90
N VAL A 135 12.84 5.26 0.73
CA VAL A 135 13.81 5.64 1.77
C VAL A 135 13.10 6.35 2.92
N ALA A 136 12.24 7.32 2.63
CA ALA A 136 11.62 8.14 3.67
C ALA A 136 10.43 7.43 4.35
N ASN A 137 9.53 6.83 3.56
CA ASN A 137 8.28 6.27 4.07
C ASN A 137 8.47 4.86 4.65
N GLN A 138 9.31 4.04 4.01
CA GLN A 138 9.42 2.62 4.39
C GLN A 138 10.69 2.28 5.16
N LEU A 139 11.83 2.91 4.85
CA LEU A 139 13.11 2.57 5.48
C LEU A 139 13.39 3.41 6.73
N ALA A 140 13.44 4.73 6.60
CA ALA A 140 13.86 5.63 7.68
C ALA A 140 12.68 6.02 8.59
N GLY A 141 11.48 6.17 8.03
CA GLY A 141 10.28 6.59 8.76
C GLY A 141 9.91 5.67 9.93
N PRO A 142 9.72 4.36 9.73
CA PRO A 142 9.24 3.46 10.78
C PRO A 142 10.16 3.35 12.01
N PRO A 143 11.49 3.18 11.90
CA PRO A 143 12.37 3.20 13.07
C PRO A 143 12.36 4.54 13.80
N LEU A 144 12.37 5.66 13.06
CA LEU A 144 12.32 7.00 13.66
C LEU A 144 10.99 7.22 14.39
N GLY A 145 9.87 6.81 13.79
CA GLY A 145 8.54 6.90 14.40
C GLY A 145 8.42 6.04 15.65
N ALA A 146 8.88 4.79 15.61
CA ALA A 146 8.88 3.90 16.76
C ALA A 146 9.78 4.42 17.89
N PHE A 147 10.97 4.95 17.56
CA PHE A 147 11.89 5.54 18.53
C PHE A 147 11.30 6.80 19.18
N LEU A 148 10.76 7.72 18.38
CA LEU A 148 10.09 8.92 18.89
C LEU A 148 8.89 8.56 19.76
N PHE A 149 8.12 7.54 19.37
CA PHE A 149 6.99 7.06 20.17
C PHE A 149 7.45 6.51 21.52
N ALA A 150 8.58 5.80 21.57
CA ALA A 150 9.16 5.30 22.81
C ALA A 150 9.60 6.44 23.76
N ILE A 151 9.99 7.60 23.24
CA ILE A 151 10.29 8.80 24.04
C ILE A 151 9.00 9.49 24.50
N GLY A 152 7.96 9.50 23.66
CA GLY A 152 6.64 9.99 24.02
C GLY A 152 5.65 9.89 22.87
N SER A 153 4.40 9.56 23.19
CA SER A 153 3.37 9.23 22.21
C SER A 153 3.02 10.36 21.23
N PHE A 154 3.24 11.64 21.60
CA PHE A 154 2.91 12.79 20.75
C PHE A 154 4.04 13.20 19.79
N TRP A 155 5.31 12.86 20.08
CA TRP A 155 6.47 13.30 19.29
C TRP A 155 6.46 12.89 17.81
N PRO A 156 6.08 11.65 17.45
CA PRO A 156 6.00 11.26 16.04
C PRO A 156 5.03 12.15 15.24
N PHE A 157 3.88 12.44 15.84
CA PHE A 157 2.83 13.22 15.19
C PHE A 157 3.18 14.70 15.10
N VAL A 158 3.88 15.27 16.08
CA VAL A 158 4.43 16.64 16.00
C VAL A 158 5.39 16.75 14.81
N LEU A 159 6.33 15.80 14.69
CA LEU A 159 7.30 15.82 13.59
C LEU A 159 6.61 15.64 12.23
N GLN A 160 5.58 14.80 12.16
CA GLN A 160 4.75 14.67 10.96
C GLN A 160 4.08 15.99 10.58
N VAL A 161 3.45 16.72 11.53
CA VAL A 161 2.83 18.03 11.25
C VAL A 161 3.85 19.01 10.70
N LEU A 162 5.05 19.06 11.27
CA LEU A 162 6.14 19.92 10.78
C LEU A 162 6.54 19.54 9.36
N CYS A 163 6.76 18.25 9.08
CA CYS A 163 7.13 17.75 7.75
C CYS A 163 6.08 18.09 6.69
N VAL A 164 4.80 17.82 6.99
CA VAL A 164 3.69 18.10 6.05
C VAL A 164 3.52 19.60 5.85
N SER A 165 3.67 20.41 6.91
CA SER A 165 3.58 21.87 6.82
C SER A 165 4.71 22.46 5.98
N VAL A 166 5.94 21.97 6.14
CA VAL A 166 7.06 22.31 5.26
C VAL A 166 6.79 21.88 3.82
N ALA A 167 6.23 20.69 3.61
CA ALA A 167 5.84 20.23 2.28
C ALA A 167 4.80 21.17 1.62
N VAL A 168 3.77 21.60 2.35
CA VAL A 168 2.77 22.57 1.87
C VAL A 168 3.42 23.90 1.50
N LEU A 169 4.35 24.41 2.32
CA LEU A 169 5.11 25.62 2.02
C LEU A 169 5.97 25.47 0.76
N LEU A 170 6.59 24.31 0.55
CA LEU A 170 7.39 24.04 -0.65
C LEU A 170 6.51 23.91 -1.90
N VAL A 171 5.33 23.27 -1.80
CA VAL A 171 4.36 23.19 -2.91
C VAL A 171 3.76 24.56 -3.23
N SER A 172 3.58 25.43 -2.22
CA SER A 172 3.07 26.79 -2.44
C SER A 172 4.07 27.69 -3.20
N ARG A 173 5.35 27.29 -3.30
CA ARG A 173 6.35 27.97 -4.15
C ARG A 173 6.37 27.49 -5.61
N ILE A 174 5.65 26.43 -5.94
CA ILE A 174 5.53 25.95 -7.33
C ILE A 174 4.65 26.92 -8.12
N ALA A 175 4.95 27.18 -9.39
CA ALA A 175 4.10 28.02 -10.24
C ALA A 175 2.69 27.42 -10.37
N ARG A 176 1.66 28.28 -10.45
CA ARG A 176 0.28 27.85 -10.73
C ARG A 176 0.28 27.06 -12.04
N GLN A 177 -0.40 25.93 -12.02
CA GLN A 177 -0.54 25.10 -13.21
C GLN A 177 -1.86 25.47 -13.88
N PRO A 178 -1.90 25.58 -15.22
CA PRO A 178 -3.15 25.72 -15.93
C PRO A 178 -4.09 24.58 -15.54
N ILE A 179 -5.37 24.89 -15.37
CA ILE A 179 -6.40 23.85 -15.29
C ILE A 179 -6.29 23.04 -16.59
N PRO A 180 -6.29 21.68 -16.55
CA PRO A 180 -6.21 20.87 -17.75
C PRO A 180 -7.24 21.35 -18.77
N ALA A 181 -6.75 21.87 -19.91
CA ALA A 181 -7.63 22.26 -21.00
C ALA A 181 -8.30 21.00 -21.53
N ARG A 182 -9.62 21.00 -21.56
CA ARG A 182 -10.42 19.90 -22.08
C ARG A 182 -10.21 19.89 -23.60
N GLU A 183 -9.25 19.11 -24.09
CA GLU A 183 -9.22 18.77 -25.52
C GLU A 183 -10.54 18.07 -25.83
N GLY A 184 -11.32 18.70 -26.71
CA GLY A 184 -12.71 18.36 -26.99
C GLY A 184 -12.85 16.96 -27.55
N THR A 185 -13.05 15.99 -26.67
CA THR A 185 -13.60 14.69 -27.01
C THR A 185 -14.91 14.51 -26.26
N ASP A 186 -15.91 13.96 -26.95
CA ASP A 186 -17.22 13.54 -26.46
C ASP A 186 -17.18 12.49 -25.32
N ALA A 187 -16.03 12.29 -24.67
CA ALA A 187 -15.81 11.44 -23.50
C ALA A 187 -16.56 11.92 -22.23
N GLY A 188 -17.39 12.97 -22.34
CA GLY A 188 -18.13 13.58 -21.24
C GLY A 188 -19.38 12.83 -20.76
N LYS A 189 -19.66 11.61 -21.22
CA LYS A 189 -20.85 10.84 -20.84
C LYS A 189 -20.63 9.35 -20.57
N THR A 190 -19.41 8.83 -20.47
CA THR A 190 -19.25 7.48 -19.91
C THR A 190 -19.43 7.58 -18.40
N HIS A 191 -20.53 7.00 -17.91
CA HIS A 191 -20.75 6.90 -16.47
C HIS A 191 -19.57 6.14 -15.88
N ILE A 192 -18.92 6.67 -14.84
CA ILE A 192 -17.88 5.95 -14.05
C ILE A 192 -18.34 4.52 -13.73
N ARG A 193 -19.65 4.36 -13.46
CA ARG A 193 -20.30 3.06 -13.26
C ARG A 193 -20.26 2.14 -14.48
N HIS A 194 -20.43 2.67 -15.69
CA HIS A 194 -20.31 1.93 -16.95
C HIS A 194 -18.87 1.47 -17.19
N ASP A 195 -17.88 2.36 -17.01
CA ASP A 195 -16.46 2.00 -17.16
C ASP A 195 -16.01 0.93 -16.15
N ILE A 196 -16.49 1.01 -14.90
CA ILE A 196 -16.27 -0.04 -13.90
C ILE A 196 -16.96 -1.34 -14.31
N ALA A 197 -18.23 -1.29 -14.72
CA ALA A 197 -18.98 -2.48 -15.13
C ALA A 197 -18.36 -3.17 -16.34
N GLU A 198 -17.85 -2.40 -17.30
CA GLU A 198 -17.12 -2.90 -18.46
C GLU A 198 -15.80 -3.56 -18.04
N GLY A 199 -15.01 -2.91 -17.18
CA GLY A 199 -13.78 -3.49 -16.63
C GLY A 199 -14.02 -4.81 -15.88
N ILE A 200 -15.08 -4.87 -15.06
CA ILE A 200 -15.49 -6.10 -14.35
C ILE A 200 -15.91 -7.17 -15.35
N ARG A 201 -16.77 -6.82 -16.33
CA ARG A 201 -17.27 -7.75 -17.34
C ARG A 201 -16.12 -8.34 -18.13
N TRP A 202 -15.23 -7.51 -18.66
CA TRP A 202 -14.09 -7.97 -19.43
C TRP A 202 -13.17 -8.87 -18.60
N THR A 203 -12.85 -8.43 -17.38
CA THR A 203 -12.03 -9.22 -16.43
C THR A 203 -12.63 -10.60 -16.21
N TRP A 204 -13.94 -10.70 -16.01
CA TRP A 204 -14.60 -11.97 -15.73
C TRP A 204 -14.57 -12.98 -16.89
N HIS A 205 -14.55 -12.47 -18.13
CA HIS A 205 -14.47 -13.28 -19.35
C HIS A 205 -13.02 -13.67 -19.69
N ASN A 206 -12.03 -12.84 -19.33
CA ASN A 206 -10.62 -13.16 -19.53
C ASN A 206 -10.10 -14.07 -18.40
N LYS A 207 -10.05 -15.39 -18.66
CA LYS A 207 -9.66 -16.40 -17.65
C LYS A 207 -8.30 -16.11 -16.98
N PRO A 208 -7.19 -15.80 -17.71
CA PRO A 208 -5.91 -15.46 -17.08
C PRO A 208 -5.98 -14.24 -16.13
N VAL A 209 -6.58 -13.13 -16.57
CA VAL A 209 -6.64 -11.89 -15.79
C VAL A 209 -7.58 -12.05 -14.58
N ARG A 210 -8.73 -12.72 -14.75
CA ARG A 210 -9.61 -13.08 -13.63
C ARG A 210 -8.87 -13.85 -12.54
N THR A 211 -8.13 -14.86 -12.98
CA THR A 211 -7.36 -15.74 -12.09
C THR A 211 -6.30 -14.94 -11.35
N LEU A 212 -5.57 -14.06 -12.04
CA LEU A 212 -4.59 -13.17 -11.42
C LEU A 212 -5.22 -12.24 -10.37
N ILE A 213 -6.34 -11.59 -10.66
CA ILE A 213 -7.01 -10.66 -9.73
C ILE A 213 -7.55 -11.40 -8.50
N ILE A 214 -8.08 -12.62 -8.65
CA ILE A 214 -8.52 -13.44 -7.50
C ILE A 214 -7.33 -13.78 -6.60
N VAL A 215 -6.17 -14.17 -7.17
CA VAL A 215 -4.96 -14.41 -6.37
C VAL A 215 -4.54 -13.15 -5.64
N ILE A 216 -4.51 -12.01 -6.33
CA ILE A 216 -4.13 -10.73 -5.72
C ILE A 216 -5.06 -10.41 -4.54
N LEU A 217 -6.37 -10.61 -4.70
CA LEU A 217 -7.34 -10.42 -3.61
C LEU A 217 -7.03 -11.33 -2.43
N VAL A 218 -6.88 -12.64 -2.65
CA VAL A 218 -6.62 -13.61 -1.57
C VAL A 218 -5.29 -13.34 -0.89
N PHE A 219 -4.24 -13.05 -1.67
CA PHE A 219 -2.91 -12.68 -1.19
C PHE A 219 -2.99 -11.44 -0.28
N ASN A 220 -3.74 -10.42 -0.66
CA ASN A 220 -3.88 -9.22 0.17
C ASN A 220 -4.67 -9.51 1.46
N ILE A 221 -5.63 -10.44 1.45
CA ILE A 221 -6.35 -10.88 2.66
C ILE A 221 -5.40 -11.63 3.61
N THR A 222 -4.67 -12.63 3.10
CA THR A 222 -3.72 -13.43 3.89
C THR A 222 -2.58 -12.58 4.43
N TRP A 223 -2.07 -11.65 3.62
CA TRP A 223 -1.03 -10.72 4.02
C TRP A 223 -1.52 -9.71 5.08
N ALA A 224 -2.68 -9.08 4.87
CA ALA A 224 -3.13 -7.99 5.73
C ALA A 224 -3.64 -8.47 7.10
N ALA A 225 -4.20 -9.67 7.20
CA ALA A 225 -4.71 -10.21 8.46
C ALA A 225 -3.69 -10.22 9.61
N PRO A 226 -2.52 -10.86 9.50
CA PRO A 226 -1.49 -10.79 10.53
C PRO A 226 -0.88 -9.39 10.65
N TRP A 227 -0.83 -8.62 9.57
CA TRP A 227 -0.23 -7.28 9.56
C TRP A 227 -0.99 -6.27 10.43
N GLY A 228 -2.31 -6.40 10.53
CA GLY A 228 -3.14 -5.52 11.38
C GLY A 228 -2.89 -5.60 12.86
N VAL A 229 -2.48 -6.78 13.30
CA VAL A 229 -2.19 -7.05 14.70
C VAL A 229 -0.70 -7.20 14.95
N LEU A 230 0.15 -6.88 13.95
CA LEU A 230 1.59 -7.03 14.07
C LEU A 230 2.14 -6.28 15.28
N VAL A 231 1.61 -5.09 15.55
CA VAL A 231 2.06 -4.29 16.70
C VAL A 231 1.86 -5.05 18.01
N LEU A 232 0.67 -5.63 18.23
CA LEU A 232 0.40 -6.47 19.40
C LEU A 232 1.24 -7.75 19.38
N TYR A 233 1.41 -8.38 18.22
CA TYR A 233 2.27 -9.55 18.06
C TYR A 233 3.73 -9.24 18.47
N ALA A 234 4.26 -8.09 18.07
CA ALA A 234 5.61 -7.65 18.39
C ALA A 234 5.75 -7.27 19.88
N THR A 235 4.78 -6.56 20.44
CA THR A 235 4.85 -6.03 21.80
C THR A 235 4.48 -7.06 22.86
N GLU A 236 3.42 -7.84 22.65
CA GLU A 236 2.86 -8.77 23.64
C GLU A 236 3.36 -10.21 23.44
N HIS A 237 3.39 -10.73 22.20
CA HIS A 237 3.79 -12.12 21.94
C HIS A 237 5.32 -12.30 21.86
N LEU A 238 6.03 -11.41 21.15
CA LEU A 238 7.50 -11.46 21.06
C LEU A 238 8.22 -10.66 22.14
N GLY A 239 7.51 -9.82 22.91
CA GLY A 239 8.09 -9.01 23.98
C GLY A 239 9.12 -7.97 23.52
N MET A 240 9.09 -7.55 22.26
CA MET A 240 10.12 -6.66 21.69
C MET A 240 9.84 -5.16 21.91
N GLY A 241 8.64 -4.82 22.41
CA GLY A 241 8.21 -3.44 22.64
C GLY A 241 8.11 -2.59 21.36
N PRO A 242 7.95 -1.25 21.50
CA PRO A 242 7.77 -0.33 20.36
C PRO A 242 8.95 -0.33 19.38
N VAL A 243 10.18 -0.33 19.91
CA VAL A 243 11.41 -0.34 19.10
C VAL A 243 11.51 -1.63 18.30
N GLY A 244 11.12 -2.76 18.89
CA GLY A 244 11.06 -4.05 18.21
C GLY A 244 10.08 -4.10 17.04
N TYR A 245 8.88 -3.53 17.23
CA TYR A 245 7.90 -3.36 16.15
C TYR A 245 8.46 -2.51 15.00
N GLY A 246 9.12 -1.38 15.32
CA GLY A 246 9.84 -0.57 14.34
C GLY A 246 10.91 -1.38 13.60
N ALA A 247 11.70 -2.18 14.32
CA ALA A 247 12.73 -3.04 13.72
C ALA A 247 12.14 -4.10 12.77
N LEU A 248 11.01 -4.72 13.12
CA LEU A 248 10.31 -5.71 12.29
C LEU A 248 9.82 -5.11 10.96
N THR A 249 9.13 -3.97 11.02
CA THR A 249 8.66 -3.26 9.82
C THR A 249 9.82 -2.79 8.94
N THR A 250 10.91 -2.32 9.56
CA THR A 250 12.15 -1.92 8.86
C THR A 250 12.84 -3.10 8.19
N ALA A 251 12.90 -4.26 8.85
CA ALA A 251 13.49 -5.47 8.27
C ALA A 251 12.76 -5.86 6.97
N SER A 252 11.41 -5.80 6.98
CA SER A 252 10.60 -6.00 5.77
C SER A 252 10.91 -4.98 4.67
N ALA A 253 11.00 -3.68 5.01
CA ALA A 253 11.37 -2.65 4.04
C ALA A 253 12.77 -2.87 3.44
N LEU A 254 13.76 -3.26 4.25
CA LEU A 254 15.12 -3.58 3.78
C LEU A 254 15.13 -4.77 2.82
N GLY A 255 14.36 -5.82 3.12
CA GLY A 255 14.17 -6.95 2.22
C GLY A 255 13.57 -6.52 0.88
N GLY A 256 12.54 -5.68 0.91
CA GLY A 256 11.89 -5.13 -0.27
C GLY A 256 12.82 -4.27 -1.14
N LEU A 257 13.67 -3.46 -0.52
CA LEU A 257 14.69 -2.66 -1.20
C LEU A 257 15.73 -3.54 -1.90
N LEU A 258 16.23 -4.57 -1.22
CA LEU A 258 17.15 -5.55 -1.80
C LEU A 258 16.51 -6.27 -3.00
N ALA A 259 15.25 -6.69 -2.86
CA ALA A 259 14.49 -7.30 -3.93
C ALA A 259 14.30 -6.37 -5.13
N THR A 260 14.00 -5.09 -4.89
CA THR A 260 13.82 -4.10 -5.96
C THR A 260 15.13 -3.87 -6.73
N GLY A 261 16.26 -3.76 -6.03
CA GLY A 261 17.57 -3.60 -6.67
C GLY A 261 18.03 -4.83 -7.45
N SER A 262 17.64 -6.03 -7.00
CA SER A 262 17.98 -7.29 -7.66
C SER A 262 16.98 -7.70 -8.75
N PHE A 263 15.78 -7.10 -8.81
CA PHE A 263 14.70 -7.52 -9.70
C PHE A 263 15.11 -7.61 -11.18
N GLY A 264 15.87 -6.65 -11.69
CA GLY A 264 16.34 -6.67 -13.08
C GLY A 264 17.28 -7.84 -13.40
N TRP A 265 18.02 -8.35 -12.41
CA TRP A 265 18.78 -9.60 -12.57
C TRP A 265 17.84 -10.81 -12.55
N LEU A 266 16.89 -10.85 -11.62
CA LEU A 266 15.91 -11.95 -11.51
C LEU A 266 15.10 -12.09 -12.80
N GLU A 267 14.61 -10.98 -13.37
CA GLU A 267 13.81 -10.98 -14.62
C GLU A 267 14.58 -11.54 -15.82
N ARG A 268 15.90 -11.30 -15.88
CA ARG A 268 16.75 -11.79 -16.99
C ARG A 268 17.09 -13.28 -16.88
N HIS A 269 17.15 -13.83 -15.67
CA HIS A 269 17.67 -15.19 -15.43
C HIS A 269 16.58 -16.19 -15.01
N VAL A 270 15.40 -15.72 -14.58
CA VAL A 270 14.35 -16.58 -14.04
C VAL A 270 13.02 -16.25 -14.72
N SER A 271 12.31 -17.28 -15.18
CA SER A 271 10.99 -17.09 -15.80
C SER A 271 9.95 -16.56 -14.80
N PHE A 272 9.05 -15.70 -15.27
CA PHE A 272 7.94 -15.15 -14.47
C PHE A 272 7.11 -16.23 -13.75
N ALA A 273 6.87 -17.36 -14.42
CA ALA A 273 6.16 -18.50 -13.83
C ALA A 273 6.88 -19.06 -12.60
N THR A 274 8.21 -19.19 -12.69
CA THR A 274 9.04 -19.71 -11.60
C THR A 274 9.08 -18.72 -10.46
N LEU A 275 9.26 -17.43 -10.74
CA LEU A 275 9.24 -16.38 -9.72
C LEU A 275 7.90 -16.35 -8.98
N MET A 276 6.76 -16.43 -9.68
CA MET A 276 5.45 -16.50 -9.03
C MET A 276 5.31 -17.74 -8.12
N ARG A 277 5.77 -18.91 -8.55
CA ARG A 277 5.74 -20.13 -7.71
C ARG A 277 6.62 -19.99 -6.47
N VAL A 278 7.81 -19.42 -6.63
CA VAL A 278 8.73 -19.17 -5.51
C VAL A 278 8.11 -18.19 -4.53
N CYS A 279 7.55 -17.06 -5.00
CA CYS A 279 6.88 -16.08 -4.14
C CYS A 279 5.73 -16.70 -3.34
N LEU A 280 4.83 -17.46 -3.98
CA LEU A 280 3.71 -18.11 -3.28
C LEU A 280 4.18 -19.21 -2.31
N THR A 281 5.26 -19.92 -2.64
CA THR A 281 5.85 -20.91 -1.73
C THR A 281 6.47 -20.22 -0.51
N LEU A 282 7.22 -19.14 -0.74
CA LEU A 282 7.79 -18.31 0.32
C LEU A 282 6.70 -17.70 1.20
N GLU A 283 5.60 -17.23 0.62
CA GLU A 283 4.46 -16.74 1.38
C GLU A 283 3.96 -17.78 2.39
N VAL A 284 3.72 -19.02 1.95
CA VAL A 284 3.29 -20.12 2.84
C VAL A 284 4.31 -20.36 3.94
N LEU A 285 5.59 -20.48 3.58
CA LEU A 285 6.66 -20.76 4.54
C LEU A 285 6.87 -19.62 5.54
N MET A 286 6.79 -18.37 5.12
CA MET A 286 6.99 -17.22 6.00
C MET A 286 5.82 -17.05 6.97
N HIS A 287 4.58 -17.27 6.55
CA HIS A 287 3.43 -17.26 7.47
C HIS A 287 3.51 -18.39 8.50
N LEU A 288 3.90 -19.60 8.08
CA LEU A 288 4.13 -20.71 8.99
C LEU A 288 5.26 -20.40 9.99
N ALA A 289 6.38 -19.87 9.48
CA ALA A 289 7.53 -19.51 10.30
C ALA A 289 7.13 -18.44 11.33
N MET A 290 6.39 -17.41 10.94
CA MET A 290 5.88 -16.41 11.89
C MET A 290 4.93 -17.04 12.91
N ALA A 291 3.99 -17.90 12.48
CA ALA A 291 3.06 -18.56 13.40
C ALA A 291 3.74 -19.40 14.49
N LEU A 292 4.91 -19.97 14.19
CA LEU A 292 5.71 -20.79 15.11
C LEU A 292 6.76 -19.99 15.88
N THR A 293 7.08 -18.77 15.45
CA THR A 293 8.18 -18.00 16.02
C THR A 293 7.80 -17.40 17.37
N THR A 294 8.67 -17.59 18.36
CA THR A 294 8.58 -16.97 19.69
C THR A 294 9.76 -16.04 19.98
N THR A 295 10.75 -16.00 19.08
CA THR A 295 12.01 -15.28 19.29
C THR A 295 12.10 -14.06 18.37
N GLY A 296 12.31 -12.87 18.94
CA GLY A 296 12.30 -11.62 18.19
C GLY A 296 13.34 -11.52 17.06
N TRP A 297 14.56 -12.03 17.25
CA TRP A 297 15.59 -11.97 16.19
C TRP A 297 15.23 -12.86 15.00
N VAL A 298 14.59 -14.02 15.24
CA VAL A 298 14.11 -14.93 14.19
C VAL A 298 13.02 -14.23 13.38
N ALA A 299 12.10 -13.52 14.05
CA ALA A 299 11.07 -12.74 13.39
C ALA A 299 11.64 -11.62 12.49
N LEU A 300 12.75 -10.99 12.87
CA LEU A 300 13.43 -10.01 12.01
C LEU A 300 13.93 -10.63 10.69
N VAL A 301 14.55 -11.81 10.76
CA VAL A 301 15.03 -12.52 9.57
C VAL A 301 13.86 -12.97 8.69
N ILE A 302 12.80 -13.50 9.30
CA ILE A 302 11.59 -13.90 8.57
C ILE A 302 10.98 -12.69 7.87
N LEU A 303 10.86 -11.55 8.57
CA LEU A 303 10.27 -10.36 7.96
C LEU A 303 11.14 -9.73 6.88
N PHE A 304 12.46 -9.84 6.98
CA PHE A 304 13.36 -9.45 5.89
C PHE A 304 13.08 -10.27 4.62
N VAL A 305 12.99 -11.60 4.73
CA VAL A 305 12.65 -12.46 3.59
C VAL A 305 11.22 -12.19 3.11
N PHE A 306 10.31 -11.92 4.04
CA PHE A 306 8.91 -11.59 3.75
C PHE A 306 8.78 -10.34 2.88
N GLY A 307 9.47 -9.26 3.26
CA GLY A 307 9.51 -8.04 2.48
C GLY A 307 10.15 -8.24 1.10
N ALA A 308 11.23 -9.03 1.03
CA ALA A 308 11.87 -9.33 -0.25
C ALA A 308 10.90 -9.99 -1.24
N TYR A 309 10.21 -11.07 -0.84
CA TYR A 309 9.30 -11.74 -1.76
C TYR A 309 8.04 -10.90 -2.07
N ALA A 310 7.51 -10.14 -1.10
CA ALA A 310 6.32 -9.31 -1.30
C ALA A 310 6.52 -8.25 -2.39
N PHE A 311 7.71 -7.63 -2.43
CA PHE A 311 8.06 -6.66 -3.47
C PHE A 311 8.25 -7.31 -4.85
N VAL A 312 8.90 -8.47 -4.92
CA VAL A 312 9.01 -9.25 -6.17
C VAL A 312 7.61 -9.62 -6.67
N TRP A 313 6.73 -10.09 -5.79
CA TRP A 313 5.36 -10.43 -6.11
C TRP A 313 4.56 -9.23 -6.63
N GLY A 314 4.62 -8.08 -5.95
CA GLY A 314 3.94 -6.85 -6.37
C GLY A 314 4.38 -6.37 -7.76
N THR A 315 5.69 -6.47 -8.05
CA THR A 315 6.25 -6.08 -9.34
C THR A 315 5.80 -7.03 -10.46
N ILE A 316 5.87 -8.34 -10.21
CA ILE A 316 5.47 -9.36 -11.19
C ILE A 316 3.97 -9.31 -11.47
N SER A 317 3.14 -9.27 -10.43
CA SER A 317 1.69 -9.24 -10.58
C SER A 317 1.22 -8.02 -11.40
N THR A 318 1.82 -6.85 -11.14
CA THR A 318 1.58 -5.64 -11.93
C THR A 318 2.00 -5.80 -13.39
N THR A 319 3.21 -6.34 -13.62
CA THR A 319 3.77 -6.54 -14.97
C THR A 319 2.97 -7.54 -15.80
N VAL A 320 2.63 -8.69 -15.21
CA VAL A 320 1.83 -9.73 -15.88
C VAL A 320 0.46 -9.18 -16.25
N ARG A 321 -0.20 -8.45 -15.33
CA ARG A 321 -1.47 -7.79 -15.63
C ARG A 321 -1.33 -6.82 -16.80
N GLN A 322 -0.32 -5.95 -16.78
CA GLN A 322 -0.10 -4.98 -17.84
C GLN A 322 0.13 -5.65 -19.21
N ARG A 323 0.78 -6.81 -19.26
CA ARG A 323 1.00 -7.57 -20.51
C ARG A 323 -0.27 -8.24 -21.05
N LEU A 324 -1.17 -8.68 -20.17
CA LEU A 324 -2.37 -9.43 -20.55
C LEU A 324 -3.58 -8.55 -20.87
N VAL A 325 -3.53 -7.27 -20.51
CA VAL A 325 -4.65 -6.34 -20.68
C VAL A 325 -4.38 -5.42 -21.88
N PRO A 326 -5.33 -5.29 -22.83
CA PRO A 326 -5.22 -4.33 -23.93
C PRO A 326 -5.07 -2.89 -23.43
N HIS A 327 -4.34 -2.05 -24.16
CA HIS A 327 -4.01 -0.68 -23.73
C HIS A 327 -5.25 0.14 -23.36
N GLU A 328 -6.32 0.02 -24.15
CA GLU A 328 -7.60 0.72 -23.96
C GLU A 328 -8.31 0.34 -22.64
N LEU A 329 -8.06 -0.87 -22.12
CA LEU A 329 -8.72 -1.40 -20.93
C LEU A 329 -7.84 -1.34 -19.68
N GLN A 330 -6.59 -0.86 -19.78
CA GLN A 330 -5.64 -0.79 -18.66
C GLN A 330 -6.20 -0.03 -17.46
N GLY A 331 -6.84 1.13 -17.68
CA GLY A 331 -7.45 1.92 -16.61
C GLY A 331 -8.67 1.24 -15.97
N ARG A 332 -9.53 0.63 -16.80
CA ARG A 332 -10.76 -0.07 -16.35
C ARG A 332 -10.42 -1.33 -15.54
N VAL A 333 -9.57 -2.21 -16.08
CA VAL A 333 -9.10 -3.42 -15.39
C VAL A 333 -8.20 -3.05 -14.21
N GLY A 334 -7.42 -1.98 -14.34
CA GLY A 334 -6.61 -1.42 -13.25
C GLY A 334 -7.44 -1.05 -12.03
N SER A 335 -8.63 -0.47 -12.25
CA SER A 335 -9.60 -0.15 -11.20
C SER A 335 -10.14 -1.40 -10.50
N VAL A 336 -10.48 -2.45 -11.26
CA VAL A 336 -10.91 -3.75 -10.70
C VAL A 336 -9.82 -4.36 -9.83
N ASN A 337 -8.57 -4.29 -10.29
CA ASN A 337 -7.42 -4.75 -9.52
C ASN A 337 -7.23 -3.95 -8.22
N MET A 338 -7.39 -2.62 -8.25
CA MET A 338 -7.30 -1.79 -7.04
C MET A 338 -8.35 -2.17 -6.00
N VAL A 339 -9.59 -2.46 -6.43
CA VAL A 339 -10.63 -2.99 -5.54
C VAL A 339 -10.20 -4.34 -4.96
N GLY A 340 -9.56 -5.21 -5.75
CA GLY A 340 -9.00 -6.47 -5.26
C GLY A 340 -7.90 -6.28 -4.21
N VAL A 341 -6.96 -5.35 -4.45
CA VAL A 341 -5.85 -5.05 -3.53
C VAL A 341 -6.35 -4.43 -2.23
N PHE A 342 -6.99 -3.26 -2.29
CA PHE A 342 -7.42 -2.53 -1.10
C PHE A 342 -8.61 -3.21 -0.41
N GLY A 343 -9.52 -3.81 -1.17
CA GLY A 343 -10.60 -4.62 -0.61
C GLY A 343 -10.03 -5.84 0.13
N GLY A 344 -9.02 -6.50 -0.44
CA GLY A 344 -8.33 -7.60 0.22
C GLY A 344 -7.63 -7.14 1.50
N MET A 345 -6.94 -6.00 1.47
CA MET A 345 -6.31 -5.43 2.66
C MET A 345 -7.35 -5.12 3.74
N VAL A 346 -8.40 -4.36 3.45
CA VAL A 346 -9.46 -4.00 4.42
C VAL A 346 -10.11 -5.24 5.03
N LEU A 347 -10.47 -6.23 4.19
CA LEU A 347 -11.05 -7.49 4.66
C LEU A 347 -10.07 -8.30 5.50
N GLY A 348 -8.81 -8.40 5.05
CA GLY A 348 -7.74 -9.06 5.80
C GLY A 348 -7.54 -8.43 7.16
N GLN A 349 -7.38 -7.11 7.23
CA GLN A 349 -7.24 -6.36 8.49
C GLN A 349 -8.41 -6.62 9.45
N ALA A 350 -9.65 -6.54 8.96
CA ALA A 350 -10.85 -6.81 9.76
C ALA A 350 -10.88 -8.25 10.30
N LEU A 351 -10.63 -9.24 9.43
CA LEU A 351 -10.57 -10.65 9.80
C LEU A 351 -9.42 -10.92 10.77
N GLY A 352 -8.25 -10.33 10.56
CA GLY A 352 -7.08 -10.45 11.42
C GLY A 352 -7.36 -9.99 12.84
N GLY A 353 -8.00 -8.83 13.01
CA GLY A 353 -8.41 -8.33 14.32
C GLY A 353 -9.41 -9.26 15.03
N VAL A 354 -10.43 -9.75 14.32
CA VAL A 354 -11.41 -10.70 14.87
C VAL A 354 -10.74 -12.02 15.25
N ILE A 355 -9.92 -12.57 14.36
CA ILE A 355 -9.24 -13.85 14.57
C ILE A 355 -8.30 -13.76 15.77
N ALA A 356 -7.54 -12.66 15.88
CA ALA A 356 -6.66 -12.42 17.01
C ALA A 356 -7.41 -12.28 18.34
N GLN A 357 -8.58 -11.64 18.35
CA GLN A 357 -9.38 -11.42 19.55
C GLN A 357 -9.91 -12.73 20.16
N PHE A 358 -10.28 -13.71 19.32
CA PHE A 358 -10.88 -14.97 19.79
C PHE A 358 -9.86 -16.12 19.94
N TRP A 359 -8.86 -16.20 19.06
CA TRP A 359 -7.92 -17.31 19.01
C TRP A 359 -6.47 -16.93 19.33
N GLY A 360 -6.22 -15.67 19.71
CA GLY A 360 -4.89 -15.17 20.12
C GLY A 360 -4.06 -14.61 18.96
N LEU A 361 -2.97 -13.92 19.31
CA LEU A 361 -2.15 -13.13 18.36
C LEU A 361 -1.43 -13.96 17.29
N THR A 362 -1.25 -15.27 17.49
CA THR A 362 -0.67 -16.19 16.50
C THR A 362 -1.68 -16.71 15.50
N ALA A 363 -2.98 -16.67 15.81
CA ALA A 363 -4.03 -17.25 14.97
C ALA A 363 -4.17 -16.60 13.58
N PRO A 364 -4.01 -15.26 13.41
CA PRO A 364 -3.99 -14.65 12.08
C PRO A 364 -2.87 -15.18 11.19
N TRP A 365 -1.70 -15.53 11.76
CA TRP A 365 -0.61 -16.15 11.01
C TRP A 365 -0.95 -17.58 10.55
N TRP A 366 -1.63 -18.36 11.39
CA TRP A 366 -2.16 -19.68 11.00
C TRP A 366 -3.25 -19.60 9.92
N PHE A 367 -4.15 -18.62 10.03
CA PHE A 367 -5.15 -18.33 9.01
C PHE A 367 -4.49 -17.99 7.67
N ALA A 368 -3.50 -17.09 7.70
CA ALA A 368 -2.77 -16.69 6.52
C ALA A 368 -1.97 -17.85 5.91
N PHE A 369 -1.34 -18.69 6.73
CA PHE A 369 -0.68 -19.92 6.29
C PHE A 369 -1.64 -20.86 5.56
N ALA A 370 -2.79 -21.16 6.15
CA ALA A 370 -3.79 -22.05 5.54
C ALA A 370 -4.35 -21.45 4.23
N GLY A 371 -4.68 -20.16 4.23
CA GLY A 371 -5.16 -19.44 3.04
C GLY A 371 -4.13 -19.41 1.90
N ALA A 372 -2.88 -19.10 2.22
CA ALA A 372 -1.78 -19.11 1.25
C ALA A 372 -1.50 -20.52 0.73
N ALA A 373 -1.55 -21.55 1.58
CA ALA A 373 -1.31 -22.94 1.18
C ALA A 373 -2.40 -23.46 0.24
N ILE A 374 -3.67 -23.18 0.55
CA ILE A 374 -4.80 -23.52 -0.34
C ILE A 374 -4.64 -22.80 -1.68
N THR A 375 -4.30 -21.50 -1.65
CA THR A 375 -4.07 -20.71 -2.86
C THR A 375 -2.93 -21.31 -3.69
N LEU A 376 -1.80 -21.64 -3.07
CA LEU A 376 -0.67 -22.27 -3.75
C LEU A 376 -1.08 -23.58 -4.43
N LEU A 377 -1.82 -24.46 -3.73
CA LEU A 377 -2.28 -25.74 -4.25
C LEU A 377 -3.23 -25.59 -5.45
N LEU A 378 -4.21 -24.68 -5.33
CA LEU A 378 -5.17 -24.42 -6.40
C LEU A 378 -4.50 -23.76 -7.61
N MET A 379 -3.54 -22.86 -7.36
CA MET A 379 -2.93 -22.03 -8.39
C MET A 379 -1.74 -22.68 -9.08
N TRP A 380 -1.13 -23.72 -8.50
CA TRP A 380 0.13 -24.31 -8.98
C TRP A 380 0.15 -24.63 -10.48
N ARG A 381 -0.97 -25.18 -10.98
CA ARG A 381 -1.17 -25.54 -12.39
C ARG A 381 -1.53 -24.34 -13.27
N SER A 382 -2.33 -23.39 -12.76
CA SER A 382 -2.74 -22.21 -13.52
C SER A 382 -1.65 -21.15 -13.66
N ILE A 383 -0.67 -21.09 -12.74
CA ILE A 383 0.46 -20.14 -12.82
C ILE A 383 1.25 -20.31 -14.12
N GLY A 384 1.45 -21.56 -14.56
CA GLY A 384 2.10 -21.83 -15.84
C GLY A 384 1.31 -21.28 -17.04
N HIS A 385 -0.02 -21.35 -17.00
CA HIS A 385 -0.90 -20.84 -18.05
C HIS A 385 -0.99 -19.31 -18.04
N VAL A 386 -1.02 -18.68 -16.87
CA VAL A 386 -1.05 -17.21 -16.74
C VAL A 386 0.26 -16.60 -17.21
N ALA A 387 1.40 -17.22 -16.87
CA ALA A 387 2.71 -16.72 -17.27
C ALA A 387 3.06 -17.01 -18.74
N ALA A 388 2.47 -18.04 -19.35
CA ALA A 388 2.66 -18.40 -20.76
C ALA A 388 1.62 -17.75 -21.69
N ALA A 389 0.64 -17.03 -21.16
CA ALA A 389 -0.39 -16.40 -21.97
C ALA A 389 0.24 -15.31 -22.88
N PRO A 390 -0.07 -15.31 -24.19
CA PRO A 390 0.53 -14.37 -25.13
C PRO A 390 0.20 -12.92 -24.74
N PRO A 391 1.14 -11.97 -24.94
CA PRO A 391 0.87 -10.56 -24.70
C PRO A 391 -0.30 -10.09 -25.56
N ALA A 392 -1.17 -9.24 -25.01
CA ALA A 392 -2.26 -8.63 -25.76
C ALA A 392 -1.76 -7.79 -26.97
N ILE A 393 -0.49 -7.36 -26.92
CA ILE A 393 0.19 -6.53 -27.93
C ILE A 393 0.34 -7.24 -29.28
N GLY A 394 0.28 -8.59 -29.33
CA GLY A 394 0.46 -9.35 -30.58
C GLY A 394 -0.82 -9.75 -31.32
N ALA A 395 -2.01 -9.45 -30.77
CA ALA A 395 -3.27 -9.87 -31.37
C ALA A 395 -3.78 -8.93 -32.47
N GLU A 396 -3.41 -7.65 -32.44
CA GLU A 396 -3.79 -6.67 -33.47
C GLU A 396 -2.99 -6.85 -34.77
N THR A 397 -1.71 -7.24 -34.67
CA THR A 397 -0.86 -7.47 -35.85
C THR A 397 -1.14 -8.79 -36.57
N ALA A 398 -1.92 -9.70 -35.98
CA ALA A 398 -2.23 -11.01 -36.58
C ALA A 398 -3.61 -11.07 -37.24
N SER A 399 -4.40 -9.99 -37.18
CA SER A 399 -5.68 -9.87 -37.88
C SER A 399 -5.61 -9.03 -39.16
N GLU A 400 -4.43 -8.53 -39.52
CA GLU A 400 -4.18 -7.76 -40.75
C GLU A 400 -3.37 -8.51 -41.82
N ASP A 401 -2.96 -9.75 -41.56
CA ASP A 401 -2.38 -10.69 -42.54
C ASP A 401 -3.34 -11.86 -42.79
#